data_AF-A0A498L5L1-F1
#
_entry.id   AF-A0A498L5L1-F1
#
_cell.length_a   1.000
_cell.length_b   1.000
_cell.length_c   1.000
_cell.angle_alpha   90.00
_cell.angle_beta   90.00
_cell.angle_gamma   90.00
#
_symmetry.space_group_name_H-M   'P 1'
#
loop_
_entity.id
_entity.type
_entity.pdbx_description
1 polymer ?
#
loop_
_entity_poly.entity_id
_entity_poly.type
_entity_poly.pdbx_seq_one_letter_code
_entity_poly.pdbx_strand_id
1 'polypeptide(L)'
;MTDTERHWQRRRDLEGGKELGVWLLTDGRSVERELYVESHEYRGGAIDLYTYADGDWIHEGEFEAVTDAFAAARRALEKSDYPLVDA
;
A
#
# COMPACT_ATOMS: atom_id res chain seq x y z
N MET A 1 28.51 1.82 -0.80
CA MET A 1 27.10 1.99 -1.19
C MET A 1 26.45 0.64 -0.96
N THR A 2 25.78 0.46 0.18
CA THR A 2 25.07 -0.79 0.45
C THR A 2 23.93 -0.92 -0.55
N ASP A 3 23.96 -2.03 -1.29
CA ASP A 3 22.81 -2.57 -2.01
C ASP A 3 21.81 -2.95 -0.93
N THR A 4 20.82 -2.10 -0.68
CA THR A 4 19.69 -2.47 0.15
C THR A 4 18.71 -3.17 -0.76
N GLU A 5 18.57 -4.48 -0.58
CA GLU A 5 17.65 -5.31 -1.35
C GLU A 5 16.25 -4.70 -1.34
N ARG A 6 15.54 -4.82 -2.47
CA ARG A 6 14.17 -4.33 -2.60
C ARG A 6 13.27 -4.93 -1.53
N HIS A 7 12.55 -4.09 -0.81
CA HIS A 7 11.63 -4.52 0.24
C HIS A 7 10.43 -3.58 0.33
N TRP A 8 9.31 -4.15 0.78
CA TRP A 8 8.15 -3.38 1.21
C TRP A 8 8.37 -2.90 2.64
N GLN A 9 8.04 -1.65 2.92
CA GLN A 9 7.97 -1.11 4.27
C GLN A 9 6.63 -0.40 4.47
N ARG A 10 6.06 -0.50 5.68
CA ARG A 10 4.82 0.22 5.99
C ARG A 10 5.13 1.70 6.24
N ARG A 11 4.54 2.60 5.45
CA ARG A 11 4.50 4.03 5.76
C ARG A 11 3.33 4.29 6.70
N ARG A 12 3.63 4.80 7.89
CA ARG A 12 2.61 5.31 8.81
C ARG A 12 2.46 6.80 8.55
N ASP A 13 1.88 7.15 7.40
CA ASP A 13 1.52 8.55 7.16
C ASP A 13 0.19 8.87 7.85
N LEU A 14 0.08 10.10 8.34
CA LEU A 14 -1.11 10.65 8.99
C LEU A 14 -1.49 11.99 8.35
N GLU A 15 -1.06 12.27 7.12
CA GLU A 15 -1.45 13.52 6.47
C GLU A 15 -2.96 13.54 6.15
N GLY A 16 -3.69 14.42 6.84
CA GLY A 16 -5.13 14.58 6.70
C GLY A 16 -6.01 13.55 7.42
N GLY A 17 -5.42 12.54 8.07
CA GLY A 17 -6.13 11.55 8.90
C GLY A 17 -7.01 10.54 8.13
N LYS A 18 -6.76 10.31 6.84
CA LYS A 18 -7.66 9.57 5.92
C LYS A 18 -7.08 8.27 5.32
N GLU A 19 -5.78 8.05 5.43
CA GLU A 19 -5.14 6.84 4.91
C GLU A 19 -5.11 5.74 5.98
N LEU A 20 -5.61 4.54 5.64
CA LEU A 20 -5.64 3.42 6.59
C LEU A 20 -4.32 2.64 6.53
N GLY A 21 -3.77 2.40 5.34
CA GLY A 21 -2.51 1.68 5.18
C GLY A 21 -1.79 2.05 3.90
N VAL A 22 -0.50 2.38 4.02
CA VAL A 22 0.39 2.58 2.88
C VAL A 22 1.63 1.72 3.03
N TRP A 23 2.05 1.08 1.95
CA TRP A 23 3.31 0.34 1.87
C TRP A 23 4.11 0.82 0.68
N LEU A 24 5.41 0.96 0.86
CA LEU A 24 6.34 1.43 -0.15
C LEU A 24 7.31 0.32 -0.50
N LEU A 25 7.41 -0.02 -1.78
CA LEU A 25 8.49 -0.85 -2.29
C LEU A 25 9.67 0.05 -2.61
N THR A 26 10.80 -0.18 -1.96
CA THR A 26 12.00 0.64 -2.12
C THR A 26 13.24 -0.22 -2.32
N ASP A 27 14.20 0.29 -3.09
CA ASP A 27 15.59 -0.20 -3.18
C ASP A 27 16.50 0.44 -2.11
N GLY A 28 15.90 1.13 -1.14
CA GLY A 28 16.58 1.93 -0.10
C GLY A 28 17.08 3.29 -0.57
N ARG A 29 16.84 3.69 -1.82
CA ARG A 29 17.15 5.04 -2.34
C ARG A 29 15.93 5.73 -2.93
N SER A 30 15.06 4.97 -3.57
CA SER A 30 13.87 5.44 -4.26
C SER A 30 12.69 4.51 -3.99
N VAL A 31 11.48 5.05 -4.15
CA VAL A 31 10.25 4.27 -4.12
C VAL A 31 9.92 3.87 -5.55
N GLU A 32 9.76 2.56 -5.79
CA GLU A 32 9.42 2.03 -7.11
C GLU A 32 7.91 1.83 -7.25
N ARG A 33 7.25 1.39 -6.16
CA ARG A 33 5.81 1.10 -6.13
C ARG A 33 5.23 1.42 -4.76
N GLU A 34 3.94 1.73 -4.76
CA GLU A 34 3.21 2.06 -3.55
C GLU A 34 1.88 1.31 -3.54
N LEU A 35 1.49 0.78 -2.38
CA LEU A 35 0.22 0.09 -2.17
C LEU A 35 -0.59 0.86 -1.13
N TYR A 36 -1.84 1.18 -1.46
CA TYR A 36 -2.72 2.05 -0.69
C TYR A 36 -4.02 1.36 -0.31
N VAL A 37 -4.39 1.43 0.96
CA VAL A 37 -5.76 1.21 1.44
C VAL A 37 -6.35 2.56 1.80
N GLU A 38 -7.32 3.02 1.01
CA GLU A 38 -7.97 4.32 1.15
C GLU A 38 -9.44 4.16 1.52
N SER A 39 -9.92 4.88 2.55
CA SER A 39 -11.35 4.94 2.88
C SER A 39 -12.03 6.13 2.22
N HIS A 40 -13.14 5.85 1.54
CA HIS A 40 -14.03 6.88 1.02
C HIS A 40 -15.32 7.04 1.84
N GLU A 41 -15.34 6.53 3.08
CA GLU A 41 -16.54 6.54 3.93
C GLU A 41 -17.06 7.97 4.22
N TYR A 42 -16.17 8.98 4.21
CA TYR A 42 -16.56 10.38 4.39
C TYR A 42 -17.50 10.93 3.31
N ARG A 43 -17.56 10.26 2.14
CA ARG A 43 -18.50 10.55 1.04
C ARG A 43 -19.54 9.44 0.86
N GLY A 44 -19.70 8.56 1.85
CA GLY A 44 -20.55 7.37 1.77
C GLY A 44 -20.02 6.31 0.80
N GLY A 45 -18.72 6.33 0.49
CA GLY A 45 -18.07 5.37 -0.40
C GLY A 45 -17.47 4.18 0.34
N ALA A 46 -17.02 3.20 -0.46
CA ALA A 46 -16.32 2.01 -0.01
C ALA A 46 -14.84 2.28 0.33
N ILE A 47 -14.08 1.21 0.57
CA ILE A 47 -12.64 1.25 0.85
C ILE A 47 -11.94 0.62 -0.33
N ASP A 48 -11.02 1.34 -0.95
CA ASP A 48 -10.32 0.89 -2.13
C ASP A 48 -8.89 0.45 -1.82
N LEU A 49 -8.42 -0.52 -2.61
CA LEU A 49 -7.03 -0.91 -2.70
C LEU A 49 -6.47 -0.40 -4.04
N TYR A 50 -5.40 0.37 -3.99
CA TYR A 50 -4.70 0.87 -5.17
C TYR A 50 -3.22 0.51 -5.15
N THR A 51 -2.67 0.26 -6.33
CA THR A 51 -1.22 0.23 -6.56
C THR A 51 -0.84 1.44 -7.43
N TYR A 52 0.16 2.21 -7.01
CA TYR A 52 0.83 3.19 -7.86
C TYR A 52 2.17 2.62 -8.33
N ALA A 53 2.36 2.56 -9.65
CA ALA A 53 3.56 2.04 -10.29
C ALA A 53 3.75 2.69 -11.67
N ASP A 54 5.01 2.95 -12.05
CA ASP A 54 5.37 3.45 -13.38
C ASP A 54 4.64 4.74 -13.83
N GLY A 55 4.18 5.56 -12.87
CA GLY A 55 3.45 6.80 -13.15
C GLY A 55 1.93 6.66 -13.22
N ASP A 56 1.40 5.44 -13.04
CA ASP A 56 -0.02 5.12 -13.19
C ASP A 56 -0.62 4.53 -11.91
N TRP A 57 -1.93 4.77 -11.75
CA TRP A 57 -2.75 4.19 -10.69
C TRP A 57 -3.51 2.97 -11.19
N ILE A 58 -3.41 1.87 -10.45
CA ILE A 58 -4.09 0.61 -10.71
C ILE A 58 -5.07 0.37 -9.56
N HIS A 59 -6.35 0.20 -9.90
CA HIS A 59 -7.37 -0.20 -8.93
C HIS A 59 -7.34 -1.73 -8.76
N GLU A 60 -6.96 -2.18 -7.58
CA GLU A 60 -6.82 -3.60 -7.23
C GLU A 60 -8.14 -4.19 -6.71
N GLY A 61 -9.01 -3.34 -6.16
CA GLY A 61 -10.34 -3.75 -5.71
C GLY A 61 -11.01 -2.74 -4.78
N GLU A 62 -12.32 -2.91 -4.62
CA GLU A 62 -13.21 -2.14 -3.76
C GLU A 62 -13.79 -3.07 -2.68
N PHE A 63 -13.87 -2.60 -1.43
CA PHE A 63 -14.27 -3.38 -0.26
C PHE A 63 -15.22 -2.58 0.63
N GLU A 64 -16.27 -3.23 1.14
CA GLU A 64 -17.20 -2.60 2.10
C GLU A 64 -16.60 -2.51 3.52
N ALA A 65 -15.69 -3.44 3.87
CA ALA A 65 -15.13 -3.54 5.21
C ALA A 65 -13.61 -3.30 5.23
N VAL A 66 -13.15 -2.52 6.20
CA VAL A 66 -11.73 -2.24 6.45
C VAL A 66 -10.91 -3.52 6.58
N THR A 67 -11.42 -4.50 7.32
CA THR A 67 -10.73 -5.77 7.54
C THR A 67 -10.47 -6.53 6.25
N ASP A 68 -11.38 -6.45 5.29
CA ASP A 68 -11.27 -7.13 4.01
C ASP A 68 -10.25 -6.43 3.10
N ALA A 69 -10.27 -5.09 3.07
CA ALA A 69 -9.28 -4.30 2.36
C ALA A 69 -7.85 -4.56 2.88
N PHE A 70 -7.66 -4.59 4.20
CA PHE A 70 -6.35 -4.94 4.79
C PHE A 70 -5.94 -6.39 4.53
N ALA A 71 -6.90 -7.32 4.53
CA ALA A 71 -6.60 -8.71 4.17
C ALA A 71 -6.18 -8.83 2.70
N ALA A 72 -6.79 -8.05 1.80
CA ALA A 72 -6.39 -7.99 0.40
C ALA A 72 -5.00 -7.36 0.23
N ALA A 73 -4.72 -6.24 0.89
CA ALA A 73 -3.41 -5.60 0.87
C ALA A 73 -2.31 -6.55 1.39
N ARG A 74 -2.58 -7.28 2.48
CA ARG A 74 -1.66 -8.29 3.01
C ARG A 74 -1.38 -9.41 1.99
N ARG A 75 -2.42 -9.90 1.30
CA ARG A 75 -2.23 -10.90 0.24
C ARG A 75 -1.42 -10.35 -0.94
N ALA A 76 -1.58 -9.08 -1.31
CA ALA A 76 -0.79 -8.46 -2.36
C ALA A 76 0.69 -8.41 -1.98
N LEU A 77 1.00 -8.02 -0.73
CA LEU A 77 2.35 -8.02 -0.19
C LEU A 77 2.95 -9.44 -0.12
N GLU A 78 2.19 -10.43 0.35
CA GLU A 78 2.63 -11.83 0.45
C GLU A 78 2.88 -12.48 -0.93
N LYS A 79 2.20 -12.02 -1.99
CA LYS A 79 2.41 -12.47 -3.37
C LYS A 79 3.56 -11.77 -4.07
N SER A 80 4.06 -10.67 -3.51
CA SER A 80 5.19 -9.94 -4.10
C SER A 80 6.47 -10.76 -3.99
N ASP A 81 7.36 -10.63 -4.98
CA ASP A 81 8.71 -11.21 -4.95
C ASP A 81 9.66 -10.54 -3.93
N TYR A 82 9.15 -9.63 -3.12
CA TYR A 82 9.93 -8.76 -2.24
C TYR A 82 9.42 -8.88 -0.80
N PRO A 83 10.31 -9.00 0.19
CA PRO A 83 9.90 -9.15 1.57
C PRO A 83 9.22 -7.89 2.09
N LEU A 84 8.25 -8.07 2.99
CA LEU A 84 7.77 -7.01 3.87
C LEU A 84 8.71 -6.94 5.08
N VAL A 85 9.35 -5.79 5.28
CA VAL A 85 10.06 -5.49 6.51
C VAL A 85 9.16 -4.62 7.38
N ASP A 86 8.89 -5.11 8.60
CA ASP A 86 8.25 -4.28 9.62
C ASP A 86 9.33 -3.33 10.17
N ALA A 87 9.11 -2.03 9.97
CA ALA A 87 9.89 -0.96 10.59
C ALA A 87 9.27 -0.55 11.94
#